data_AF-A0A0Q9Y8Q7-F1
#
_entry.id   AF-A0A0Q9Y8Q7-F1
#
_cell.length_a   1.000
_cell.length_b   1.000
_cell.length_c   1.000
_cell.angle_alpha   90.00
_cell.angle_beta   90.00
_cell.angle_gamma   90.00
#
_symmetry.space_group_name_H-M   'P 1'
#
loop_
_entity.id
_entity.type
_entity.pdbx_description
1 polymer ?
#
loop_
_entity_poly.entity_id
_entity_poly.type
_entity_poly.pdbx_seq_one_letter_code
_entity_poly.pdbx_strand_id
1 'polypeptide(L)'
;MIAVIPLTRFLAGSSIQVKALIVPLTLAAIPFFARTVEIALNEVPKGLVEAAKAMGATPLQIIYKVLLPEAMSGIIGGLTLTLVNLVGFSAMAGFNGSGGLGKLAIDYGFYRYDTEIVLITVVIMIVLVQFLQSVGDYVQRKIFTH
;
A
#
# COMPACT_ATOMS: atom_id res chain seq x y z
N MET A 1 -8.00 14.77 -0.91
CA MET A 1 -9.16 14.40 -0.05
C MET A 1 -10.35 15.32 -0.25
N ILE A 2 -10.21 16.65 -0.16
CA ILE A 2 -11.35 17.60 -0.25
C ILE A 2 -12.12 17.51 -1.58
N ALA A 3 -11.42 17.35 -2.71
CA ALA A 3 -12.05 17.24 -4.03
C ALA A 3 -12.88 15.95 -4.24
N VAL A 4 -12.67 14.90 -3.44
CA VAL A 4 -13.32 13.58 -3.59
C VAL A 4 -14.54 13.42 -2.67
N ILE A 5 -14.77 14.38 -1.75
CA ILE A 5 -15.91 14.39 -0.82
C ILE A 5 -17.27 14.24 -1.53
N PRO A 6 -17.59 14.96 -2.62
CA PRO A 6 -18.90 14.81 -3.28
C PRO A 6 -19.10 13.42 -3.89
N LEU A 7 -18.06 12.84 -4.49
CA LEU A 7 -18.09 11.48 -5.04
C LEU A 7 -18.24 10.42 -3.94
N THR A 8 -17.57 10.63 -2.81
CA THR A 8 -17.65 9.73 -1.65
C THR A 8 -19.03 9.76 -1.01
N ARG A 9 -19.66 10.94 -0.91
CA ARG A 9 -21.06 11.07 -0.43
C ARG A 9 -22.02 10.31 -1.34
N PHE A 10 -21.82 10.39 -2.66
CA PHE A 10 -22.65 9.71 -3.64
C PHE A 10 -22.55 8.18 -3.55
N LEU A 11 -21.34 7.64 -3.37
CA LEU A 11 -21.11 6.19 -3.34
C LEU A 11 -21.32 5.55 -1.95
N ALA A 12 -20.96 6.24 -0.87
CA ALA A 12 -20.92 5.65 0.48
C ALA A 12 -22.05 6.11 1.41
N GLY A 13 -22.91 7.04 0.98
CA GLY A 13 -24.08 7.52 1.72
C GLY A 13 -23.80 8.31 3.01
N SER A 14 -22.53 8.41 3.46
CA SER A 14 -22.12 9.21 4.62
C SER A 14 -20.70 9.75 4.47
N SER A 15 -20.39 10.87 5.13
CA SER A 15 -19.15 11.64 4.92
C SER A 15 -18.15 11.59 6.08
N ILE A 16 -18.50 10.96 7.21
CA ILE A 16 -17.79 11.09 8.50
C ILE A 16 -17.49 9.70 9.11
N GLN A 17 -17.53 8.63 8.32
CA GLN A 17 -17.29 7.27 8.81
C GLN A 17 -16.10 6.64 8.12
N VAL A 18 -15.49 5.62 8.74
CA VAL A 18 -14.39 4.81 8.19
C VAL A 18 -14.66 4.35 6.74
N LYS A 19 -15.93 4.16 6.37
CA LYS A 19 -16.36 3.83 5.00
C LYS A 19 -16.05 4.93 3.98
N ALA A 20 -16.14 6.20 4.37
CA ALA A 20 -15.81 7.34 3.51
C ALA A 20 -14.30 7.45 3.24
N LEU A 21 -13.45 6.81 4.04
CA LEU A 21 -12.00 6.77 3.81
C LEU A 21 -11.59 5.77 2.75
N ILE A 22 -12.35 4.69 2.58
CA ILE A 22 -11.98 3.59 1.68
C ILE A 22 -11.84 4.09 0.24
N VAL A 23 -12.81 4.87 -0.26
CA VAL A 23 -12.81 5.37 -1.65
C VAL A 23 -11.57 6.21 -1.97
N PRO A 24 -11.26 7.30 -1.25
CA PRO A 24 -10.09 8.12 -1.55
C PRO A 24 -8.76 7.41 -1.26
N LEU A 25 -8.70 6.52 -0.27
CA LEU A 25 -7.49 5.72 -0.01
C LEU A 25 -7.22 4.74 -1.16
N THR A 26 -8.25 4.06 -1.66
CA THR A 26 -8.14 3.17 -2.83
C THR A 26 -7.74 3.95 -4.07
N LEU A 27 -8.35 5.12 -4.32
CA LEU A 27 -7.98 5.97 -5.45
C LEU A 27 -6.52 6.45 -5.39
N ALA A 28 -5.99 6.68 -4.18
CA ALA A 28 -4.57 7.01 -4.00
C ALA A 28 -3.66 5.79 -4.18
N ALA A 29 -4.08 4.62 -3.71
CA ALA A 29 -3.28 3.40 -3.75
C ALA A 29 -3.13 2.81 -5.16
N ILE A 30 -4.17 2.89 -6.01
CA ILE A 30 -4.14 2.32 -7.37
C ILE A 30 -2.96 2.83 -8.22
N PRO A 31 -2.81 4.15 -8.47
CA PRO A 31 -1.72 4.64 -9.31
C PRO A 31 -0.34 4.41 -8.68
N PHE A 32 -0.26 4.47 -7.35
CA PHE A 32 0.98 4.20 -6.63
C PHE A 32 1.42 2.74 -6.81
N PHE A 33 0.52 1.79 -6.54
CA PHE A 33 0.81 0.37 -6.70
C PHE A 33 1.09 0.00 -8.17
N ALA A 34 0.32 0.55 -9.11
CA ALA A 34 0.56 0.35 -10.54
C ALA A 34 1.97 0.80 -10.94
N ARG A 35 2.43 1.96 -10.44
CA ARG A 35 3.79 2.44 -10.69
C ARG A 35 4.84 1.51 -10.09
N THR A 36 4.63 0.98 -8.89
CA THR A 36 5.60 0.06 -8.29
C THR A 36 5.69 -1.27 -9.04
N VAL A 37 4.55 -1.81 -9.49
CA VAL A 37 4.51 -3.00 -10.35
C VAL A 37 5.23 -2.75 -11.68
N GLU A 38 5.01 -1.59 -12.30
CA GLU A 38 5.70 -1.19 -13.53
C GLU A 38 7.23 -1.15 -13.36
N ILE A 39 7.71 -0.61 -12.24
CA ILE A 39 9.14 -0.58 -11.91
C ILE A 39 9.68 -2.02 -11.76
N ALA A 40 8.99 -2.86 -10.99
CA ALA A 40 9.40 -4.26 -10.77
C ALA A 40 9.45 -5.07 -12.08
N LEU A 41 8.50 -4.85 -13.00
CA LEU A 41 8.51 -5.49 -14.31
C LEU A 41 9.64 -4.99 -15.21
N ASN A 42 10.00 -3.70 -15.12
CA ASN A 42 11.10 -3.11 -15.89
C ASN A 42 12.49 -3.53 -15.39
N GLU A 43 12.61 -4.00 -14.14
CA GLU A 43 13.84 -4.55 -13.58
C GLU A 43 14.16 -5.95 -14.13
N VAL A 44 13.17 -6.65 -14.73
CA VAL A 44 13.39 -7.96 -15.32
C VAL A 44 14.38 -7.87 -16.50
N PRO A 45 15.48 -8.64 -16.49
CA PRO A 45 16.46 -8.62 -17.57
C PRO A 45 15.84 -8.89 -18.93
N LYS A 46 16.07 -8.01 -19.91
CA LYS A 46 15.56 -8.18 -21.29
C LYS A 46 15.97 -9.51 -21.93
N GLY A 47 17.14 -10.04 -21.56
CA GLY A 47 17.64 -11.34 -22.02
C GLY A 47 16.71 -12.52 -21.71
N LEU A 48 16.00 -12.51 -20.58
CA LEU A 48 14.99 -13.54 -20.25
C LEU A 48 13.81 -13.50 -21.21
N VAL A 49 13.37 -12.29 -21.57
CA VAL A 49 12.27 -12.08 -22.52
C VAL A 49 12.68 -12.47 -23.94
N GLU A 50 13.90 -12.15 -24.36
CA GLU A 50 14.44 -12.53 -25.66
C GLU A 50 14.63 -14.04 -25.78
N ALA A 51 15.14 -14.70 -24.73
CA ALA A 51 15.26 -16.16 -24.67
C ALA A 51 13.88 -16.84 -24.77
N ALA A 52 12.88 -16.35 -24.03
CA ALA A 52 11.53 -16.87 -24.10
C ALA A 52 10.91 -16.72 -25.50
N LYS A 53 11.15 -15.58 -26.18
CA LYS A 53 10.74 -15.38 -27.58
C LYS A 53 11.43 -16.34 -28.53
N ALA A 54 12.74 -16.57 -28.36
CA ALA A 54 13.51 -17.51 -29.18
C ALA A 54 13.03 -18.96 -29.02
N MET A 55 12.49 -19.32 -27.84
CA MET A 55 11.84 -20.62 -27.61
C MET A 55 10.41 -20.72 -28.18
N GLY A 56 9.93 -19.70 -28.90
CA GLY A 56 8.59 -19.70 -29.49
C GLY A 56 7.46 -19.43 -28.49
N ALA A 57 7.76 -18.85 -27.33
CA ALA A 57 6.72 -18.50 -26.35
C ALA A 57 5.79 -17.41 -26.88
N THR A 58 4.48 -17.59 -26.68
CA THR A 58 3.48 -16.58 -27.02
C THR A 58 3.55 -15.38 -26.06
N PRO A 59 3.06 -14.18 -26.43
CA PRO A 59 3.10 -13.01 -25.55
C PRO A 59 2.49 -13.25 -24.16
N LEU A 60 1.37 -13.99 -24.09
CA LEU A 60 0.75 -14.35 -22.81
C LEU A 60 1.62 -15.31 -21.99
N GLN A 61 2.31 -16.25 -22.64
CA GLN A 61 3.25 -17.13 -21.94
C GLN A 61 4.43 -16.34 -21.37
N ILE A 62 4.95 -15.35 -22.10
CA ILE A 62 6.02 -14.48 -21.60
C ILE A 62 5.55 -13.70 -20.37
N ILE A 63 4.34 -13.13 -20.40
CA ILE A 63 3.79 -12.38 -19.26
C ILE A 63 3.64 -13.29 -18.03
N TYR A 64 2.93 -14.40 -18.15
CA TYR A 64 2.56 -15.23 -17.00
C TYR A 64 3.67 -16.17 -16.53
N LYS A 65 4.56 -16.61 -17.41
CA LYS A 65 5.59 -17.62 -17.06
C LYS A 65 7.00 -17.03 -16.90
N VAL A 66 7.24 -15.81 -17.35
CA VAL A 66 8.58 -15.20 -17.28
C VAL A 66 8.53 -13.88 -16.52
N LEU A 67 7.81 -12.89 -17.03
CA LEU A 67 7.78 -11.54 -16.44
C LEU A 67 7.19 -11.54 -15.03
N LEU A 68 6.01 -12.14 -14.83
CA LEU A 68 5.36 -12.15 -13.53
C LEU A 68 6.18 -12.90 -12.48
N PRO A 69 6.60 -14.18 -12.68
CA PRO A 69 7.41 -14.91 -11.70
C PRO A 69 8.70 -14.19 -11.34
N GLU A 70 9.42 -13.65 -12.34
CA GLU A 70 10.70 -12.98 -12.10
C GLU A 70 10.53 -11.66 -11.34
N ALA A 71 9.47 -10.91 -11.63
CA ALA A 71 9.15 -9.66 -10.94
C ALA A 71 8.43 -9.86 -9.59
N MET A 72 8.09 -11.09 -9.18
CA MET A 72 7.29 -11.34 -7.97
C MET A 72 7.90 -10.73 -6.72
N SER A 73 9.22 -10.85 -6.55
CA SER A 73 9.92 -10.25 -5.41
C SER A 73 9.70 -8.73 -5.35
N GLY A 74 9.85 -8.04 -6.48
CA GLY A 74 9.62 -6.59 -6.59
C GLY A 74 8.14 -6.21 -6.40
N ILE A 75 7.22 -7.02 -6.92
CA ILE A 75 5.77 -6.80 -6.77
C ILE A 75 5.34 -6.91 -5.30
N ILE A 76 5.88 -7.87 -4.56
CA ILE A 76 5.60 -8.06 -3.13
C ILE A 76 6.21 -6.94 -2.29
N GLY A 77 7.44 -6.53 -2.61
CA GLY A 77 8.04 -5.35 -2.00
C GLY A 77 7.17 -4.10 -2.24
N GLY A 78 6.68 -3.93 -3.47
CA GLY A 78 5.78 -2.83 -3.82
C GLY A 78 4.42 -2.87 -3.14
N LEU A 79 3.85 -4.06 -2.97
CA LEU A 79 2.63 -4.26 -2.20
C LEU A 79 2.84 -3.87 -0.73
N THR A 80 3.95 -4.31 -0.14
CA THR A 80 4.33 -4.00 1.25
C THR A 80 4.47 -2.49 1.44
N LEU A 81 5.18 -1.81 0.55
CA LEU A 81 5.29 -0.35 0.56
C LEU A 81 3.94 0.34 0.41
N THR A 82 3.06 -0.17 -0.45
CA THR A 82 1.70 0.37 -0.62
C THR A 82 0.89 0.25 0.68
N LEU A 83 0.96 -0.90 1.36
CA LEU A 83 0.28 -1.11 2.64
C LEU A 83 0.81 -0.17 3.74
N VAL A 84 2.13 0.02 3.81
CA VAL A 84 2.75 0.97 4.75
C VAL A 84 2.30 2.40 4.47
N ASN A 85 2.24 2.81 3.20
CA ASN A 85 1.73 4.13 2.83
C ASN A 85 0.26 4.31 3.19
N LEU A 86 -0.57 3.27 3.02
CA LEU A 86 -1.98 3.30 3.42
C LEU A 86 -2.16 3.48 4.93
N VAL A 87 -1.29 2.89 5.74
CA VAL A 87 -1.24 3.14 7.19
C VAL A 87 -0.94 4.61 7.48
N GLY A 88 0.04 5.20 6.79
CA GLY A 88 0.37 6.62 6.89
C GLY A 88 -0.80 7.53 6.49
N PHE A 89 -1.47 7.25 5.36
CA PHE A 89 -2.64 8.00 4.93
C PHE A 89 -3.83 7.84 5.90
N SER A 90 -4.02 6.67 6.50
CA SER A 90 -5.00 6.43 7.57
C SER A 90 -4.67 7.18 8.86
N ALA A 91 -3.39 7.36 9.18
CA ALA A 91 -2.96 8.20 10.29
C ALA A 91 -3.31 9.68 10.04
N MET A 92 -3.00 10.20 8.84
CA MET A 92 -3.35 11.57 8.45
C MET A 92 -4.87 11.80 8.38
N ALA A 93 -5.65 10.78 8.04
CA ALA A 93 -7.11 10.84 8.00
C ALA A 93 -7.74 11.16 9.37
N GLY A 94 -7.06 10.81 10.46
CA GLY A 94 -7.50 11.13 11.82
C GLY A 94 -7.66 12.64 12.04
N PHE A 95 -6.82 13.45 11.40
CA PHE A 95 -6.88 14.91 11.46
C PHE A 95 -8.15 15.49 10.80
N ASN A 96 -8.61 14.87 9.72
CA ASN A 96 -9.78 15.34 8.96
C ASN A 96 -11.12 14.84 9.54
N GLY A 97 -11.12 14.32 10.78
CA GLY A 97 -12.31 13.79 11.44
C GLY A 97 -12.92 12.57 10.74
N SER A 98 -12.25 12.00 9.73
CA SER A 98 -12.78 10.94 8.87
C SER A 98 -12.63 9.54 9.49
N GLY A 99 -11.91 9.44 10.62
CA GLY A 99 -11.52 8.17 11.24
C GLY A 99 -10.08 7.79 10.91
N GLY A 100 -9.73 6.54 11.17
CA GLY A 100 -8.39 5.99 10.89
C GLY A 100 -7.49 5.88 12.12
N LEU A 101 -6.29 5.34 11.91
CA LEU A 101 -5.36 4.98 12.99
C LEU A 101 -4.88 6.20 13.79
N GLY A 102 -4.87 7.39 13.18
CA GLY A 102 -4.46 8.64 13.84
C GLY A 102 -5.54 9.29 14.70
N LYS A 103 -6.79 8.80 14.66
CA LYS A 103 -7.91 9.40 15.42
C LYS A 103 -7.63 9.41 16.92
N LEU A 104 -7.05 8.33 17.46
CA LEU A 104 -6.73 8.22 18.88
C LEU A 104 -5.71 9.28 19.32
N ALA A 105 -4.64 9.48 18.54
CA ALA A 105 -3.63 10.50 18.81
C ALA A 105 -4.23 11.91 18.80
N ILE A 106 -5.13 12.20 17.86
CA ILE A 106 -5.74 13.53 17.72
C ILE A 106 -6.75 13.80 18.85
N ASP A 107 -7.71 12.89 19.03
CA ASP A 107 -8.85 13.09 19.94
C ASP A 107 -8.43 13.06 21.41
N TYR A 108 -7.51 12.15 21.77
CA TYR A 108 -7.11 11.91 23.16
C TYR A 108 -5.74 12.49 23.51
N GLY A 109 -4.85 12.68 22.53
CA GLY A 109 -3.53 13.24 22.77
C GLY A 109 -3.48 14.74 22.43
N PHE A 110 -3.54 15.07 21.14
CA PHE A 110 -3.30 16.42 20.63
C PHE A 110 -4.27 17.46 21.20
N TYR A 111 -5.58 17.23 21.11
CA TYR A 111 -6.57 18.20 21.60
C TYR A 111 -6.59 18.34 23.13
N ARG A 112 -6.10 17.33 23.85
CA ARG A 112 -6.02 17.34 25.32
C ARG A 112 -4.64 17.76 25.84
N TYR A 113 -3.70 18.07 24.94
CA TYR A 113 -2.29 18.32 25.23
C TYR A 113 -1.62 17.19 26.05
N ASP A 114 -2.15 15.97 25.95
CA ASP A 114 -1.63 14.80 26.63
C ASP A 114 -0.51 14.18 25.78
N THR A 115 0.72 14.57 26.11
CA THR A 115 1.90 14.15 25.36
C THR A 115 2.17 12.65 25.50
N GLU A 116 1.77 12.05 26.62
CA GLU A 116 1.95 10.62 26.88
C GLU A 116 1.10 9.79 25.90
N ILE A 117 -0.17 10.16 25.72
CA ILE A 117 -1.07 9.49 24.77
C ILE A 117 -0.58 9.64 23.31
N VAL A 118 -0.06 10.81 22.94
CA VAL A 118 0.53 11.02 21.61
C VAL A 118 1.71 10.07 21.40
N LEU A 119 2.63 9.97 22.37
CA LEU A 119 3.80 9.09 22.31
C LEU A 119 3.40 7.62 22.18
N ILE A 120 2.45 7.16 23.00
CA ILE A 120 1.94 5.78 22.95
C ILE A 120 1.37 5.48 21.56
N THR A 121 0.59 6.40 20.99
CA THR A 121 -0.02 6.20 19.67
C THR A 121 1.03 6.14 18.56
N VAL A 122 2.08 6.98 18.63
CA VAL A 122 3.21 6.92 17.69
C VAL A 122 3.94 5.58 17.78
N VAL A 123 4.22 5.10 18.99
CA VAL A 123 4.88 3.80 19.19
C VAL A 123 4.05 2.66 18.60
N ILE A 124 2.72 2.65 18.83
CA ILE A 124 1.82 1.65 18.24
C ILE A 124 1.88 1.69 16.71
N MET A 125 1.90 2.89 16.11
CA MET A 125 1.99 3.05 14.65
C MET A 125 3.32 2.51 14.12
N ILE A 126 4.43 2.81 14.79
CA ILE A 126 5.75 2.30 14.43
C ILE A 126 5.75 0.77 14.48
N VAL A 127 5.25 0.17 15.56
CA VAL A 127 5.18 -1.30 15.70
C VAL A 127 4.34 -1.92 14.58
N LEU A 128 3.21 -1.31 14.22
CA LEU A 128 2.36 -1.80 13.14
C LEU A 128 3.04 -1.70 11.76
N VAL A 129 3.73 -0.60 11.47
CA VAL A 129 4.50 -0.43 10.24
C VAL A 129 5.64 -1.45 10.18
N GLN A 130 6.40 -1.60 11.27
CA GLN A 130 7.48 -2.58 11.36
C GLN A 130 6.98 -4.01 11.19
N PHE A 131 5.82 -4.32 11.75
CA PHE A 131 5.17 -5.63 11.56
C PHE A 131 4.84 -5.88 10.07
N LEU A 132 4.22 -4.92 9.39
CA LEU A 132 3.90 -5.05 7.96
C LEU A 132 5.16 -5.22 7.11
N GLN A 133 6.20 -4.43 7.36
CA GLN A 133 7.48 -4.56 6.66
C GLN A 133 8.12 -5.94 6.92
N SER A 134 8.16 -6.37 8.18
CA SER A 134 8.74 -7.67 8.55
C SER A 134 8.01 -8.84 7.88
N VAL A 135 6.68 -8.77 7.79
CA VAL A 135 5.87 -9.78 7.07
C VAL A 135 6.17 -9.74 5.57
N GLY A 136 6.23 -8.54 4.97
CA GLY A 136 6.58 -8.36 3.57
C GLY A 136 7.95 -8.95 3.22
N ASP A 137 8.96 -8.59 4.00
CA ASP A 137 10.34 -9.08 3.83
C ASP A 137 10.42 -10.60 4.01
N TYR A 138 9.69 -11.15 4.97
CA TYR A 138 9.63 -12.59 5.18
C TYR A 138 9.01 -13.32 3.98
N VAL A 139 7.89 -12.81 3.44
CA VAL A 139 7.23 -13.38 2.27
C VAL A 139 8.13 -13.28 1.04
N GLN A 140 8.79 -12.13 0.84
CA GLN A 140 9.72 -11.91 -0.26
C GLN A 140 10.89 -12.90 -0.23
N ARG A 141 11.51 -13.08 0.94
CA ARG A 141 12.61 -14.06 1.13
C ARG A 141 12.15 -15.48 0.83
N LYS A 142 10.97 -15.87 1.31
CA LYS A 142 10.46 -17.23 1.12
C LYS A 142 10.24 -17.58 -0.36
N ILE A 143 9.82 -16.62 -1.17
CA ILE A 143 9.58 -16.83 -2.60
C ILE A 143 10.88 -16.91 -3.38
N PHE A 144 11.92 -16.17 -2.98
CA PHE A 144 13.22 -16.18 -3.67
C PHE A 144 14.15 -17.34 -3.24
N THR A 145 13.76 -18.16 -2.26
CA THR A 145 14.54 -19.34 -1.84
C THR A 145 14.18 -20.61 -2.66
N HIS A 146 13.46 -20.47 -3.77
CA HIS A 146 13.17 -21.54 -4.74
C HIS A 146 13.43 -21.07 -6.16
#